data_AF-A0A661V073-F1
#
_entry.id   AF-A0A661V073-F1
#
_cell.length_a   1.000
_cell.length_b   1.000
_cell.length_c   1.000
_cell.angle_alpha   90.00
_cell.angle_beta   90.00
_cell.angle_gamma   90.00
#
_symmetry.space_group_name_H-M   'P 1'
#
loop_
_entity.id
_entity.type
_entity.pdbx_description
1 polymer ?
#
loop_
_entity_poly.entity_id
_entity_poly.type
_entity_poly.pdbx_seq_one_letter_code
_entity_poly.pdbx_strand_id
1 'polypeptide(L)'
;AKVIRGNLLLIPLGKSILFVEPVFLEAETGGLPELKQVIVVAGERIAMQPTLRGSITAVFGAEASPTEPVVAPPAPAEPEEPVTAEIASIIKEAQQHYDKAQQYLKAGDWTGYGKELESLKAVLEQLAELTAIEKR
;
A
#
# COMPACT_ATOMS: atom_id res chain seq x y z
N ALA A 1 -35.15 -17.72 3.73
CA ALA A 1 -33.67 -17.66 3.88
C ALA A 1 -33.30 -16.43 4.70
N LYS A 2 -32.35 -16.55 5.64
CA LYS A 2 -31.94 -15.43 6.51
C LYS A 2 -30.64 -14.82 5.98
N VAL A 3 -30.60 -13.49 5.87
CA VAL A 3 -29.38 -12.76 5.49
C VAL A 3 -28.61 -12.42 6.76
N ILE A 4 -27.33 -12.77 6.80
CA ILE A 4 -26.42 -12.42 7.89
C ILE A 4 -25.35 -11.49 7.32
N ARG A 5 -25.26 -10.28 7.87
CA ARG A 5 -24.14 -9.38 7.63
C ARG A 5 -23.00 -9.77 8.55
N GLY A 6 -21.81 -9.97 8.00
CA GLY A 6 -20.61 -10.26 8.77
C GLY A 6 -19.98 -9.01 9.36
N ASN A 7 -18.76 -9.16 9.87
CA ASN A 7 -18.03 -8.05 10.48
C ASN A 7 -17.51 -7.08 9.41
N LEU A 8 -17.74 -5.78 9.63
CA LEU A 8 -17.16 -4.72 8.81
C LEU A 8 -15.66 -4.60 9.08
N LEU A 9 -14.85 -4.78 8.05
CA LEU A 9 -13.41 -4.63 8.10
C LEU A 9 -13.01 -3.28 7.53
N LEU A 10 -12.20 -2.53 8.30
CA LEU A 10 -11.65 -1.24 7.91
C LEU A 10 -10.14 -1.40 7.71
N ILE A 11 -9.66 -1.15 6.49
CA ILE A 11 -8.28 -1.39 6.09
C ILE A 11 -7.69 -0.07 5.58
N PRO A 12 -6.74 0.55 6.31
CA PRO A 12 -6.04 1.73 5.82
C PRO A 12 -5.06 1.36 4.69
N LEU A 13 -5.12 2.09 3.58
CA LEU A 13 -4.26 1.95 2.41
C LEU A 13 -3.61 3.31 2.10
N GLY A 14 -2.42 3.54 2.64
CA GLY A 14 -1.71 4.81 2.49
C GLY A 14 -2.52 5.99 3.05
N LYS A 15 -3.12 6.79 2.17
CA LYS A 15 -3.96 7.96 2.51
C LYS A 15 -5.47 7.69 2.40
N SER A 16 -5.87 6.45 2.13
CA SER A 16 -7.26 6.06 1.88
C SER A 16 -7.71 4.97 2.84
N ILE A 17 -9.02 4.84 3.07
CA ILE A 17 -9.61 3.79 3.90
C ILE A 17 -10.48 2.90 3.02
N LEU A 18 -10.25 1.60 3.09
CA LEU A 18 -11.03 0.57 2.42
C LEU A 18 -11.99 -0.08 3.42
N PHE A 19 -13.27 -0.11 3.10
CA PHE A 19 -14.29 -0.77 3.89
C PHE A 19 -14.72 -2.05 3.19
N VAL A 20 -14.76 -3.17 3.93
CA VAL A 20 -15.13 -4.48 3.40
C VAL A 20 -16.17 -5.12 4.30
N GLU A 21 -17.37 -5.37 3.78
CA GLU A 21 -18.47 -6.04 4.49
C GLU A 21 -18.85 -7.35 3.77
N PRO A 22 -18.61 -8.53 4.37
CA PRO A 22 -19.06 -9.79 3.83
C PRO A 22 -20.53 -10.07 4.17
N VAL A 23 -21.28 -10.57 3.19
CA VAL A 23 -22.70 -10.91 3.32
C VAL A 23 -22.88 -12.42 3.12
N PHE A 24 -23.43 -13.07 4.15
CA PHE A 24 -23.68 -14.50 4.19
C PHE A 24 -25.18 -14.79 4.07
N LEU A 25 -25.53 -15.90 3.42
CA LEU A 25 -26.89 -16.44 3.42
C LEU A 25 -26.92 -17.71 4.27
N GLU A 26 -27.92 -17.79 5.15
CA GLU A 26 -28.22 -18.97 5.96
C GLU A 26 -29.53 -19.61 5.47
N ALA A 27 -29.52 -20.93 5.32
CA ALA A 27 -30.71 -21.71 5.00
C ALA A 27 -31.70 -21.72 6.17
N GLU A 28 -33.01 -21.83 5.90
CA GLU A 28 -34.05 -21.75 6.93
C GLU A 28 -34.02 -22.88 7.97
N THR A 29 -33.27 -23.95 7.72
CA THR A 29 -33.18 -25.11 8.61
C THR A 29 -31.73 -25.53 8.79
N GLY A 30 -31.04 -24.90 9.76
CA GLY A 30 -29.78 -25.39 10.33
C GLY A 30 -28.59 -25.53 9.38
N GLY A 31 -28.54 -24.76 8.29
CA GLY A 31 -27.44 -24.79 7.32
C GLY A 31 -26.27 -23.88 7.72
N LEU A 32 -25.04 -24.26 7.33
CA LEU A 32 -23.85 -23.41 7.53
C LEU A 32 -23.99 -22.12 6.70
N PRO A 33 -23.67 -20.94 7.24
CA PRO A 33 -23.74 -19.69 6.49
C PRO A 33 -22.77 -19.69 5.30
N GLU A 34 -23.28 -19.47 4.09
CA GLU A 34 -22.46 -19.39 2.88
C GLU A 34 -22.22 -17.93 2.49
N LEU A 35 -20.97 -17.59 2.16
CA LEU A 35 -20.63 -16.28 1.63
C LEU A 35 -21.30 -16.11 0.27
N LYS A 36 -22.12 -15.07 0.12
CA LYS A 36 -22.81 -14.78 -1.13
C LYS A 36 -22.25 -13.57 -1.84
N GLN A 37 -21.97 -12.52 -1.09
CA GLN A 37 -21.43 -11.29 -1.65
C GLN A 37 -20.44 -10.63 -0.69
N VAL A 38 -19.53 -9.87 -1.27
CA VAL A 38 -18.60 -8.99 -0.59
C VAL A 38 -18.85 -7.58 -1.12
N ILE A 39 -19.07 -6.66 -0.20
CA ILE A 39 -19.25 -5.24 -0.47
C ILE A 39 -17.93 -4.55 -0.15
N VAL A 40 -17.39 -3.81 -1.12
CA VAL A 40 -16.17 -3.03 -0.93
C VAL A 40 -16.45 -1.57 -1.24
N VAL A 41 -16.01 -0.68 -0.36
CA VAL A 41 -16.10 0.77 -0.53
C VAL A 41 -14.71 1.38 -0.40
N ALA A 42 -14.30 2.14 -1.42
CA ALA A 42 -13.10 2.97 -1.38
C ALA A 42 -13.46 4.39 -1.82
N GLY A 43 -13.51 5.32 -0.85
CA GLY A 43 -13.95 6.69 -1.09
C GLY A 43 -15.38 6.74 -1.63
N GLU A 44 -15.55 7.24 -2.85
CA GLU A 44 -16.86 7.39 -3.53
C GLU A 44 -17.26 6.16 -4.37
N ARG A 45 -16.40 5.15 -4.47
CA ARG A 45 -16.65 3.95 -5.28
C ARG A 45 -17.09 2.78 -4.42
N ILE A 46 -18.18 2.14 -4.85
CA ILE A 46 -18.78 0.98 -4.18
C ILE A 46 -18.90 -0.15 -5.21
N ALA A 47 -18.44 -1.34 -4.85
CA ALA A 47 -18.72 -2.53 -5.64
C ALA A 47 -19.19 -3.70 -4.78
N MET A 48 -20.14 -4.45 -5.34
CA MET A 48 -20.69 -5.67 -4.75
C MET A 48 -20.37 -6.83 -5.69
N GLN A 49 -19.59 -7.80 -5.23
CA GLN A 49 -19.20 -8.95 -6.03
C GLN A 49 -19.26 -10.25 -5.21
N PRO A 50 -19.40 -11.42 -5.84
CA PRO A 50 -19.40 -12.70 -5.12
C PRO A 50 -18.07 -13.00 -4.41
N THR A 51 -16.98 -12.37 -4.85
CA THR A 51 -15.63 -12.58 -4.30
C THR A 51 -15.00 -11.25 -3.92
N LEU A 52 -14.17 -11.27 -2.87
CA LEU A 52 -13.38 -10.11 -2.46
C LEU A 52 -12.53 -9.57 -3.60
N ARG A 53 -11.85 -10.46 -4.32
CA ARG A 53 -11.00 -10.12 -5.47
C ARG A 53 -11.80 -9.40 -6.55
N GLY A 54 -12.98 -9.93 -6.90
CA GLY A 54 -13.87 -9.27 -7.86
C GLY A 54 -14.30 -7.88 -7.40
N SER A 55 -14.66 -7.71 -6.12
CA SER A 55 -15.08 -6.42 -5.59
C SER A 55 -13.95 -5.40 -5.57
N ILE A 56 -12.71 -5.82 -5.28
CA ILE A 56 -11.53 -4.96 -5.34
C ILE A 56 -11.28 -4.52 -6.79
N THR A 57 -11.27 -5.46 -7.74
CA THR A 57 -11.11 -5.14 -9.16
C THR A 57 -12.21 -4.22 -9.67
N ALA A 58 -13.45 -4.36 -9.19
CA ALA A 58 -14.55 -3.50 -9.59
C ALA A 58 -14.45 -2.06 -9.02
N VAL A 59 -13.89 -1.89 -7.82
CA VAL A 59 -13.68 -0.57 -7.20
C VAL A 59 -12.45 0.15 -7.79
N PHE A 60 -11.35 -0.58 -7.98
CA PHE A 60 -10.05 -0.04 -8.39
C PHE A 60 -9.75 -0.16 -9.89
N GLY A 61 -10.55 -0.91 -10.65
CA GLY A 61 -10.33 -1.20 -12.06
C GLY A 61 -9.47 -2.46 -12.30
N ALA A 62 -9.41 -2.91 -13.56
CA ALA A 62 -8.64 -4.09 -13.98
C ALA A 62 -7.12 -4.00 -13.72
N GLU A 63 -6.62 -2.81 -13.37
CA GLU A 63 -5.22 -2.57 -13.02
C GLU A 63 -4.87 -2.92 -11.57
N ALA A 64 -5.84 -3.30 -10.74
CA ALA A 64 -5.59 -3.80 -9.38
C ALA A 64 -5.18 -5.28 -9.35
N SER A 65 -4.38 -5.72 -10.32
CA SER A 65 -3.53 -6.89 -10.06
C SER A 65 -2.51 -6.47 -9.00
N PRO A 66 -2.12 -7.34 -8.06
CA PRO A 66 -0.86 -7.15 -7.37
C PRO A 66 0.20 -7.22 -8.46
N THR A 67 0.62 -6.05 -8.95
CA THR A 67 1.84 -5.95 -9.73
C THR A 67 2.93 -6.42 -8.78
N GLU A 68 3.34 -7.68 -8.91
CA GLU A 68 4.70 -8.06 -8.56
C GLU A 68 5.60 -6.96 -9.12
N PRO A 69 6.52 -6.39 -8.34
CA PRO A 69 7.38 -5.33 -8.81
C PRO A 69 8.26 -5.88 -9.93
N VAL A 70 7.78 -5.76 -11.17
CA VAL A 70 8.60 -5.88 -12.37
C VAL A 70 9.43 -4.61 -12.40
N VAL A 71 10.69 -4.76 -12.01
CA VAL A 71 11.73 -3.77 -12.23
C VAL A 71 11.92 -3.67 -13.75
N ALA A 72 11.18 -2.78 -14.40
CA ALA A 72 11.44 -2.40 -15.78
C ALA A 72 12.61 -1.40 -15.80
N PRO A 73 13.61 -1.55 -16.68
CA PRO A 73 14.67 -0.56 -16.87
C PRO A 73 14.07 0.78 -17.33
N PRO A 74 14.56 1.94 -16.85
CA PRO A 74 13.99 3.21 -17.25
C PRO A 74 14.29 3.49 -18.73
N ALA A 75 13.23 3.79 -19.49
CA ALA A 75 13.33 4.43 -20.80
C ALA A 75 13.56 5.95 -20.60
N PRO A 76 14.22 6.65 -21.55
CA PRO A 76 14.68 8.01 -21.35
C PRO A 76 13.51 8.99 -21.37
N ALA A 77 13.29 9.70 -20.26
CA ALA A 77 12.37 10.83 -20.21
C ALA A 77 13.16 12.14 -20.37
N GLU A 78 12.57 13.04 -21.17
CA GLU A 78 12.93 14.44 -21.35
C GLU A 78 13.13 15.19 -20.02
N PRO A 79 13.87 16.31 -20.03
CA PRO A 79 14.33 16.97 -18.81
C PRO A 79 13.18 17.68 -18.09
N GLU A 80 12.48 16.94 -17.24
CA GLU A 80 11.81 17.54 -16.09
C GLU A 80 12.88 18.02 -15.10
N GLU A 81 12.56 19.12 -14.43
CA GLU A 81 13.49 19.99 -13.70
C GLU A 81 14.49 19.21 -12.82
N PRO A 82 15.77 19.63 -12.75
CA PRO A 82 16.84 18.87 -12.08
C PRO A 82 16.51 18.50 -10.62
N VAL A 83 15.64 19.28 -9.98
CA VAL A 83 15.21 19.12 -8.60
C VAL A 83 14.34 17.87 -8.40
N THR A 84 13.47 17.52 -9.34
CA THR A 84 12.55 16.38 -9.22
C THR A 84 13.29 15.05 -9.34
N ALA A 85 14.29 14.98 -10.23
CA ALA A 85 15.17 13.83 -10.38
C ALA A 85 16.07 13.63 -9.15
N GLU A 86 16.53 14.71 -8.55
CA GLU A 86 17.35 14.70 -7.33
C GLU A 86 16.54 14.22 -6.12
N ILE A 87 15.30 14.70 -5.96
CA ILE A 87 14.35 14.22 -4.94
C ILE A 87 14.08 12.71 -5.10
N ALA A 88 13.85 12.24 -6.32
CA ALA A 88 13.62 10.81 -6.58
C ALA A 88 14.85 9.95 -6.22
N SER A 89 16.06 10.46 -6.48
CA SER A 89 17.31 9.77 -6.10
C SER A 89 17.46 9.68 -4.57
N ILE A 90 17.17 10.76 -3.85
CA ILE A 90 17.27 10.81 -2.38
C ILE A 90 16.25 9.88 -1.71
N ILE A 91 15.02 9.81 -2.25
CA ILE A 91 14.01 8.85 -1.77
C ILE A 91 14.50 7.41 -1.96
N LYS A 92 15.12 7.10 -3.10
CA LYS A 92 15.68 5.77 -3.38
C LYS A 92 16.82 5.41 -2.43
N GLU A 93 17.70 6.37 -2.13
CA GLU A 93 18.79 6.18 -1.18
C GLU A 93 18.28 5.93 0.25
N ALA A 94 17.26 6.68 0.68
CA ALA A 94 16.60 6.45 1.96
C ALA A 94 16.00 5.04 2.06
N GLN A 95 15.33 4.55 1.00
CA GLN A 95 14.81 3.18 0.97
C GLN A 95 15.92 2.14 1.13
N GLN A 96 17.07 2.32 0.48
CA GLN A 96 18.20 1.41 0.59
C GLN A 96 18.77 1.36 2.02
N HIS A 97 18.89 2.51 2.68
CA HIS A 97 19.32 2.56 4.07
C HIS A 97 18.33 1.84 4.99
N TYR A 98 17.03 2.06 4.79
CA TYR A 98 16.01 1.36 5.56
C TYR A 98 16.08 -0.17 5.38
N ASP A 99 16.23 -0.65 4.16
CA ASP A 99 16.32 -2.09 3.87
C ASP A 99 17.55 -2.74 4.51
N LYS A 100 18.71 -2.08 4.43
CA LYS A 100 19.94 -2.54 5.10
C LYS A 100 19.77 -2.55 6.61
N ALA A 101 19.11 -1.55 7.19
CA ALA A 101 18.82 -1.50 8.62
C ALA A 101 17.95 -2.71 9.02
N GLN A 102 16.90 -3.02 8.25
CA GLN A 102 16.06 -4.21 8.47
C GLN A 102 16.86 -5.51 8.36
N GLN A 103 17.86 -5.60 7.47
CA GLN A 103 18.75 -6.76 7.38
C GLN A 103 19.63 -6.91 8.62
N TYR A 104 20.24 -5.83 9.11
CA TYR A 104 21.03 -5.84 10.34
C TYR A 104 20.17 -6.19 11.56
N LEU A 105 18.94 -5.68 11.63
CA LEU A 105 17.98 -6.03 12.67
C LEU A 105 17.66 -7.53 12.67
N LYS A 106 17.44 -8.12 11.48
CA LYS A 106 17.23 -9.57 11.32
C LYS A 106 18.48 -10.40 11.66
N ALA A 107 19.66 -9.87 11.36
CA ALA A 107 20.94 -10.51 11.68
C ALA A 107 21.35 -10.35 13.16
N GLY A 108 20.61 -9.55 13.95
CA GLY A 108 20.92 -9.25 15.34
C GLY A 108 22.11 -8.29 15.52
N ASP A 109 22.56 -7.62 14.46
CA ASP A 109 23.62 -6.63 14.49
C ASP A 109 23.06 -5.24 14.79
N TRP A 110 22.95 -4.94 16.08
CA TRP A 110 22.45 -3.65 16.57
C TRP A 110 23.36 -2.46 16.24
N THR A 111 24.66 -2.70 16.02
CA THR A 111 25.62 -1.64 15.72
C THR A 111 25.53 -1.24 14.25
N GLY A 112 25.42 -2.23 13.35
CA GLY A 112 25.12 -2.01 11.94
C GLY A 112 23.77 -1.32 11.74
N TYR A 113 22.74 -1.77 12.47
CA TYR A 113 21.41 -1.14 12.47
C TYR A 113 21.46 0.35 12.86
N GLY A 114 22.15 0.68 13.97
CA GLY A 114 22.25 2.06 14.44
C GLY A 114 22.92 2.99 13.43
N LYS A 115 24.01 2.54 12.81
CA LYS A 115 24.71 3.31 11.76
C LYS A 115 23.84 3.55 10.54
N GLU A 116 23.09 2.54 10.13
CA GLU A 116 22.23 2.63 8.96
C GLU A 116 21.01 3.53 9.24
N LEU A 117 20.49 3.51 10.46
CA LEU A 117 19.43 4.41 10.91
C LEU A 117 19.89 5.87 10.96
N GLU A 118 21.13 6.12 11.39
CA GLU A 118 21.73 7.46 11.37
C GLU A 118 21.91 7.98 9.94
N SER A 119 22.36 7.10 9.03
CA SER A 119 22.48 7.42 7.60
C SER A 119 21.12 7.73 6.98
N LEU A 120 20.10 6.92 7.29
CA LEU A 120 18.71 7.16 6.86
C LEU A 120 18.21 8.53 7.34
N LYS A 121 18.46 8.89 8.60
CA LYS A 121 18.06 10.18 9.15
C LYS A 121 18.71 11.34 8.37
N ALA A 122 20.01 11.26 8.08
CA ALA A 122 20.72 12.29 7.33
C ALA A 122 20.13 12.49 5.92
N VAL A 123 19.80 11.40 5.22
CA VAL A 123 19.18 11.45 3.88
C VAL A 123 17.78 12.06 3.93
N LEU A 124 16.99 11.74 4.97
CA LEU A 124 15.66 12.33 5.16
C LEU A 124 15.72 13.82 5.53
N GLU A 125 16.75 14.26 6.25
CA GLU A 125 16.97 15.70 6.53
C GLU A 125 17.29 16.46 5.24
N GLN A 126 18.14 15.92 4.36
CA GLN A 126 18.41 16.50 3.05
C GLN A 126 17.16 16.62 2.18
N LEU A 127 16.30 15.58 2.19
CA LEU A 127 15.02 15.62 1.49
C LEU A 127 14.09 16.71 2.04
N ALA A 128 14.04 16.86 3.36
CA ALA A 128 13.22 17.88 4.01
C ALA A 128 13.70 19.30 3.65
N GLU A 129 15.02 19.53 3.56
CA GLU A 129 15.57 20.81 3.13
C GLU A 129 15.22 21.13 1.67
N LEU A 130 15.37 20.17 0.77
CA LEU A 130 15.05 20.36 -0.66
C LEU A 130 13.56 20.65 -0.89
N THR A 131 12.68 19.88 -0.25
CA THR A 131 11.23 20.08 -0.35
C THR A 131 10.76 21.38 0.32
N ALA A 132 11.47 21.89 1.32
CA ALA A 132 11.19 23.18 1.94
C ALA A 132 11.60 24.37 1.05
N ILE A 133 12.63 24.21 0.21
CA ILE A 133 13.06 25.20 -0.78
C ILE A 133 12.04 25.31 -1.93
N GLU A 134 11.47 24.19 -2.37
CA GLU A 134 10.47 24.14 -3.45
C GLU A 134 9.15 24.86 -3.10
N LYS A 135 8.82 24.97 -1.81
CA LYS A 135 7.57 25.56 -1.32
C LYS A 135 7.65 27.08 -1.07
N ARG A 136 8.79 27.71 -1.32
CA ARG A 136 9.06 29.13 -0.98
C ARG A 136 9.16 30.00 -2.23
#